data_AF-A0A843JXR6-F1
#
_entry.id   AF-A0A843JXR6-F1
#
_cell.length_a   1.000
_cell.length_b   1.000
_cell.length_c   1.000
_cell.angle_alpha   90.00
_cell.angle_beta   90.00
_cell.angle_gamma   90.00
#
_symmetry.space_group_name_H-M   'P 1'
#
loop_
_entity.id
_entity.type
_entity.pdbx_description
1 polymer ?
#
loop_
_entity_poly.entity_id
_entity_poly.type
_entity_poly.pdbx_seq_one_letter_code
_entity_poly.pdbx_strand_id
1 'polypeptide(L)'
;MKRENKSKDFTFISKTLFFPKKGILAIGDLHLGYDSMIKDQGINLLFNQLEETKKEMEIIIKRIKAIYRLKKIILLGDMKHHFHFQKQEVSDLRNFLRFLEKHVPKEDIILIRGNHDTFTLSDYKLNDFYIEEDIAFTHGEKDFLELYDKQIKTIVTSHVHPAVLICDKINIKREKYKCFLVGKYKKKQFIIVPSFFSITEGTEISEYKKGESYQQLIPKNKLKSFETYVVGRDDVYHFGKYGKLIG
;
A
#
# COMPACT_ATOMS: atom_id res chain seq x y z
N MET A 1 6.97 -23.19 -4.30
CA MET A 1 6.09 -22.07 -3.89
C MET A 1 4.69 -22.34 -4.37
N LYS A 2 3.68 -22.21 -3.50
CA LYS A 2 2.27 -22.29 -3.93
C LYS A 2 1.82 -20.92 -4.40
N ARG A 3 1.08 -20.87 -5.50
CA ARG A 3 0.34 -19.67 -5.91
C ARG A 3 -0.85 -19.54 -4.98
N GLU A 4 -0.80 -18.60 -4.04
CA GLU A 4 -1.86 -18.32 -3.08
C GLU A 4 -2.10 -16.81 -3.05
N ASN A 5 -2.55 -16.26 -4.19
CA ASN A 5 -2.93 -14.86 -4.34
C ASN A 5 -4.41 -14.60 -3.99
N LYS A 6 -5.15 -15.63 -3.56
CA LYS A 6 -6.59 -15.59 -3.31
C LYS A 6 -6.95 -16.21 -1.97
N SER A 7 -7.57 -15.40 -1.12
CA SER A 7 -8.39 -15.84 0.01
C SER A 7 -9.87 -15.90 -0.43
N LYS A 8 -10.74 -16.49 0.39
CA LYS A 8 -12.20 -16.46 0.18
C LYS A 8 -12.76 -15.03 0.18
N ASP A 9 -12.06 -14.09 0.81
CA ASP A 9 -12.57 -12.73 1.06
C ASP A 9 -11.79 -11.62 0.34
N PHE A 10 -10.54 -11.85 -0.05
CA PHE A 10 -9.69 -10.89 -0.75
C PHE A 10 -8.73 -11.56 -1.73
N THR A 11 -8.21 -10.80 -2.69
CA THR A 11 -7.19 -11.22 -3.65
C THR A 11 -6.10 -10.16 -3.76
N PHE A 12 -4.86 -10.61 -3.89
CA PHE A 12 -3.73 -9.73 -4.19
C PHE A 12 -3.55 -9.63 -5.71
N ILE A 13 -3.31 -8.41 -6.21
CA ILE A 13 -3.08 -8.14 -7.63
C ILE A 13 -1.94 -7.12 -7.73
N SER A 14 -0.77 -7.55 -8.21
CA SER A 14 0.46 -6.73 -8.14
C SER A 14 0.67 -6.24 -6.69
N LYS A 15 0.92 -4.95 -6.50
CA LYS A 15 1.08 -4.25 -5.22
C LYS A 15 -0.24 -3.81 -4.57
N THR A 16 -1.38 -4.36 -5.00
CA THR A 16 -2.72 -3.93 -4.54
C THR A 16 -3.54 -5.04 -3.91
N LEU A 17 -4.46 -4.66 -3.03
CA LEU A 17 -5.41 -5.56 -2.37
C LEU A 17 -6.81 -5.30 -2.90
N PHE A 18 -7.50 -6.34 -3.36
CA PHE A 18 -8.87 -6.24 -3.85
C PHE A 18 -9.82 -7.14 -3.04
N PHE A 19 -11.00 -6.61 -2.69
CA PHE A 19 -12.08 -7.33 -2.00
C PHE A 19 -13.21 -7.63 -2.99
N PRO A 20 -13.28 -8.82 -3.61
CA PRO A 20 -14.21 -9.10 -4.71
C PRO A 20 -15.68 -8.92 -4.37
N LYS A 21 -16.11 -9.35 -3.19
CA LYS A 21 -17.52 -9.25 -2.75
C LYS A 21 -17.99 -7.80 -2.64
N LYS A 22 -17.12 -6.91 -2.16
CA LYS A 22 -17.42 -5.50 -1.94
C LYS A 22 -17.04 -4.61 -3.13
N GLY A 23 -16.18 -5.09 -4.03
CA GLY A 23 -15.67 -4.33 -5.17
C GLY A 23 -14.72 -3.21 -4.77
N ILE A 24 -13.93 -3.40 -3.70
CA ILE A 24 -13.03 -2.38 -3.15
C ILE A 24 -11.59 -2.72 -3.50
N LEU A 25 -10.88 -1.77 -4.11
CA LEU A 25 -9.45 -1.82 -4.37
C LEU A 25 -8.72 -0.90 -3.40
N ALA A 26 -7.73 -1.42 -2.68
CA ALA A 26 -6.90 -0.65 -1.75
C ALA A 26 -5.44 -0.62 -2.22
N ILE A 27 -4.84 0.56 -2.14
CA ILE A 27 -3.49 0.88 -2.62
C ILE A 27 -2.86 1.84 -1.63
N GLY A 28 -1.60 1.65 -1.24
CA GLY A 28 -0.93 2.55 -0.31
C GLY A 28 0.39 3.08 -0.84
N ASP A 29 0.83 4.19 -0.24
CA ASP A 29 2.16 4.80 -0.42
C ASP A 29 2.55 5.01 -1.89
N LEU A 30 1.87 5.95 -2.56
CA LEU A 30 2.16 6.30 -3.96
C LEU A 30 3.44 7.12 -4.10
N HIS A 31 3.70 8.02 -3.14
CA HIS A 31 4.79 9.00 -3.12
C HIS A 31 4.98 9.75 -4.45
N LEU A 32 3.89 10.26 -5.04
CA LEU A 32 3.97 11.06 -6.26
C LEU A 32 4.84 12.31 -6.03
N GLY A 33 5.69 12.62 -7.01
CA GLY A 33 6.59 13.78 -6.98
C GLY A 33 8.05 13.47 -6.64
N TYR A 34 8.37 12.20 -6.38
CA TYR A 34 9.75 11.78 -6.11
C TYR A 34 10.70 12.04 -7.28
N ASP A 35 10.22 11.84 -8.51
CA ASP A 35 11.00 12.12 -9.71
C ASP A 35 11.32 13.60 -9.89
N SER A 36 10.40 14.47 -9.48
CA SER A 36 10.61 15.92 -9.45
C SER A 36 11.68 16.31 -8.43
N MET A 37 11.67 15.70 -7.24
CA MET A 37 12.74 15.88 -6.24
C MET A 37 14.12 15.53 -6.79
N ILE A 38 14.25 14.39 -7.48
CA ILE A 38 15.52 13.97 -8.06
C ILE A 38 15.98 14.92 -9.17
N LYS A 39 15.06 15.40 -10.00
CA LYS A 39 15.36 16.39 -11.05
C LYS A 39 15.86 17.70 -10.46
N ASP A 40 15.26 18.16 -9.36
CA ASP A 40 15.70 19.36 -8.64
C ASP A 40 17.12 19.21 -8.05
N GLN A 41 17.56 17.97 -7.80
CA GLN A 41 18.94 17.65 -7.40
C GLN A 41 19.92 17.56 -8.59
N GLY A 42 19.49 17.94 -9.80
CA GLY A 42 20.31 17.98 -11.01
C GLY A 42 20.44 16.65 -11.74
N ILE A 43 19.70 15.62 -11.33
CA ILE A 43 19.70 14.32 -12.00
C ILE A 43 18.57 14.29 -13.02
N ASN A 44 18.93 14.31 -14.31
CA ASN A 44 17.95 14.17 -15.38
C ASN A 44 17.44 12.72 -15.45
N LEU A 45 16.18 12.53 -15.08
CA LEU A 45 15.51 11.25 -15.17
C LEU A 45 14.74 11.12 -16.47
N LEU A 46 14.97 10.02 -17.20
CA LEU A 46 14.23 9.66 -18.41
C LEU A 46 12.83 9.07 -18.12
N PHE A 47 12.45 8.93 -16.84
CA PHE A 47 11.18 8.37 -16.43
C PHE A 47 10.23 9.45 -15.90
N ASN A 48 8.92 9.23 -16.10
CA ASN A 48 7.85 10.03 -15.52
C ASN A 48 7.06 9.14 -14.55
N GLN A 49 7.18 9.44 -13.25
CA GLN A 49 6.60 8.59 -12.21
C GLN A 49 5.08 8.49 -12.34
N LEU A 50 4.41 9.61 -12.60
CA LEU A 50 2.96 9.69 -12.68
C LEU A 50 2.43 8.81 -13.82
N GLU A 51 3.05 8.88 -14.99
CA GLU A 51 2.61 8.11 -16.15
C GLU A 51 2.83 6.60 -15.97
N GLU A 52 3.95 6.18 -15.39
CA GLU A 52 4.18 4.76 -15.07
C GLU A 52 3.18 4.25 -14.00
N THR A 53 2.91 5.07 -12.99
CA THR A 53 1.91 4.77 -11.94
C THR A 53 0.52 4.56 -12.57
N LYS A 54 0.11 5.43 -13.49
CA LYS A 54 -1.16 5.29 -14.23
C LYS A 54 -1.20 4.04 -15.11
N LYS A 55 -0.12 3.76 -15.85
CA LYS A 55 -0.04 2.56 -16.71
C LYS A 55 -0.19 1.28 -15.89
N GLU A 56 0.53 1.16 -14.77
CA GLU A 56 0.40 0.00 -13.91
C GLU A 56 -1.01 -0.11 -13.33
N MET A 57 -1.57 1.01 -12.87
CA MET A 57 -2.92 1.05 -12.34
C MET A 57 -3.97 0.66 -13.38
N GLU A 58 -3.84 1.11 -14.63
CA GLU A 58 -4.71 0.74 -15.75
C GLU A 58 -4.72 -0.78 -15.97
N ILE A 59 -3.55 -1.42 -15.94
CA ILE A 59 -3.43 -2.88 -16.07
C ILE A 59 -4.15 -3.59 -14.92
N ILE A 60 -3.98 -3.11 -13.69
CA ILE A 60 -4.62 -3.68 -12.50
C ILE A 60 -6.14 -3.54 -12.59
N ILE A 61 -6.66 -2.34 -12.92
CA ILE A 61 -8.09 -2.09 -13.07
C ILE A 61 -8.68 -2.97 -14.17
N LYS A 62 -8.01 -3.11 -15.33
CA LYS A 62 -8.47 -3.99 -16.41
C LYS A 62 -8.56 -5.45 -15.94
N ARG A 63 -7.53 -5.95 -15.24
CA ARG A 63 -7.55 -7.31 -14.67
C ARG A 63 -8.69 -7.52 -13.69
N ILE A 64 -9.00 -6.52 -12.86
CA ILE A 64 -10.12 -6.57 -11.93
C ILE A 64 -11.44 -6.58 -12.70
N LYS A 65 -11.66 -5.61 -13.58
CA LYS A 65 -12.92 -5.44 -14.34
C LYS A 65 -13.24 -6.61 -15.27
N ALA A 66 -12.23 -7.38 -15.68
CA ALA A 66 -12.42 -8.59 -16.48
C ALA A 66 -13.13 -9.72 -15.71
N ILE A 67 -13.07 -9.74 -14.37
CA ILE A 67 -13.58 -10.85 -13.54
C ILE A 67 -14.59 -10.35 -12.50
N TYR A 68 -14.44 -9.12 -12.02
CA TYR A 68 -15.16 -8.56 -10.89
C TYR A 68 -15.65 -7.15 -11.18
N ARG A 69 -16.64 -6.69 -10.41
CA ARG A 69 -17.06 -5.29 -10.43
C ARG A 69 -16.18 -4.47 -9.50
N LEU A 70 -15.48 -3.47 -10.06
CA LEU A 70 -14.82 -2.42 -9.29
C LEU A 70 -15.86 -1.35 -8.93
N LYS A 71 -16.01 -1.07 -7.63
CA LYS A 71 -16.92 -0.05 -7.10
C LYS A 71 -16.17 1.11 -6.47
N LYS A 72 -15.12 0.83 -5.70
CA LYS A 72 -14.43 1.82 -4.87
C LYS A 72 -12.92 1.65 -4.93
N ILE A 73 -12.20 2.77 -4.85
CA ILE A 73 -10.74 2.79 -4.75
C ILE A 73 -10.36 3.55 -3.48
N ILE A 74 -9.50 2.95 -2.65
CA ILE A 74 -9.04 3.51 -1.39
C ILE A 74 -7.53 3.73 -1.49
N LEU A 75 -7.10 4.99 -1.33
CA LEU A 75 -5.69 5.37 -1.24
C LEU A 75 -5.28 5.47 0.24
N LEU A 76 -4.42 4.56 0.70
CA LEU A 76 -4.01 4.34 2.09
C LEU A 76 -2.84 5.25 2.52
N GLY A 77 -2.97 6.55 2.31
CA GLY A 77 -1.98 7.55 2.74
C GLY A 77 -0.69 7.56 1.92
N ASP A 78 0.16 8.53 2.25
CA ASP A 78 1.44 8.82 1.61
C ASP A 78 1.31 8.92 0.09
N MET A 79 0.32 9.72 -0.32
CA MET A 79 0.02 9.95 -1.73
C MET A 79 1.10 10.82 -2.39
N LYS A 80 1.71 11.73 -1.63
CA LYS A 80 2.81 12.60 -2.06
C LYS A 80 4.12 12.21 -1.40
N HIS A 81 5.24 12.62 -2.00
CA HIS A 81 6.55 12.34 -1.43
C HIS A 81 6.95 13.33 -0.34
N HIS A 82 6.83 14.64 -0.59
CA HIS A 82 7.27 15.66 0.34
C HIS A 82 6.27 15.94 1.48
N PHE A 83 6.82 16.07 2.69
CA PHE A 83 6.11 16.59 3.87
C PHE A 83 5.63 18.04 3.69
N HIS A 84 6.37 18.84 2.91
CA HIS A 84 6.04 20.22 2.62
C HIS A 84 5.15 20.31 1.39
N PHE A 85 4.29 21.33 1.35
CA PHE A 85 3.45 21.58 0.19
C PHE A 85 4.31 21.94 -1.04
N GLN A 86 4.14 21.18 -2.11
CA GLN A 86 4.68 21.52 -3.43
C GLN A 86 3.55 21.53 -4.45
N LYS A 87 3.41 22.64 -5.20
CA LYS A 87 2.33 22.82 -6.18
C LYS A 87 2.31 21.71 -7.23
N GLN A 88 3.48 21.23 -7.65
CA GLN A 88 3.61 20.20 -8.66
C GLN A 88 3.08 18.84 -8.17
N GLU A 89 3.45 18.39 -6.96
CA GLU A 89 2.95 17.13 -6.40
C GLU A 89 1.43 17.10 -6.27
N VAL A 90 0.83 18.23 -5.85
CA VAL A 90 -0.62 18.33 -5.74
C VAL A 90 -1.28 18.33 -7.11
N SER A 91 -0.63 18.91 -8.13
CA SER A 91 -1.06 18.80 -9.52
C SER A 91 -1.02 17.36 -10.01
N ASP A 92 0.06 16.63 -9.72
CA ASP A 92 0.23 15.23 -10.10
C ASP A 92 -0.77 14.32 -9.41
N LEU A 93 -1.01 14.52 -8.11
CA LEU A 93 -2.06 13.84 -7.37
C LEU A 93 -3.44 14.12 -7.98
N ARG A 94 -3.79 15.38 -8.26
CA ARG A 94 -5.05 15.71 -8.94
C ARG A 94 -5.15 15.04 -10.31
N ASN A 95 -4.04 14.93 -11.04
CA ASN A 95 -4.01 14.26 -12.34
C ASN A 95 -4.24 12.75 -12.19
N PHE A 96 -3.63 12.13 -11.18
CA PHE A 96 -3.86 10.74 -10.85
C PHE A 96 -5.32 10.49 -10.42
N LEU A 97 -5.90 11.35 -9.59
CA LEU A 97 -7.29 11.27 -9.16
C LEU A 97 -8.27 11.39 -10.34
N ARG A 98 -8.06 12.37 -11.23
CA ARG A 98 -8.84 12.48 -12.49
C ARG A 98 -8.71 11.26 -13.39
N PHE A 99 -7.57 10.58 -13.36
CA PHE A 99 -7.40 9.31 -14.05
C PHE A 99 -8.28 8.23 -13.40
N LEU A 100 -8.28 8.10 -12.06
CA LEU A 100 -9.13 7.15 -11.34
C LEU A 100 -10.64 7.41 -11.55
N GLU A 101 -11.05 8.68 -11.66
CA GLU A 101 -12.44 9.10 -11.93
C GLU A 101 -12.99 8.53 -13.26
N LYS A 102 -12.11 8.14 -14.20
CA LYS A 102 -12.53 7.44 -15.44
C LYS A 102 -13.03 6.02 -15.19
N HIS A 103 -12.75 5.45 -14.02
CA HIS A 103 -13.03 4.05 -13.71
C HIS A 103 -14.07 3.86 -12.60
N VAL A 104 -14.20 4.81 -11.68
CA VAL A 104 -15.18 4.84 -10.58
C VAL A 104 -15.64 6.29 -10.35
N PRO A 105 -16.86 6.52 -9.82
CA PRO A 105 -17.29 7.86 -9.43
C PRO A 105 -16.34 8.51 -8.43
N LYS A 106 -16.29 9.85 -8.44
CA LYS A 106 -15.38 10.63 -7.58
C LYS A 106 -15.61 10.36 -6.10
N GLU A 107 -16.87 10.22 -5.70
CA GLU A 107 -17.32 9.90 -4.34
C GLU A 107 -16.87 8.51 -3.87
N ASP A 108 -16.54 7.61 -4.80
CA ASP A 108 -16.02 6.27 -4.55
C ASP A 108 -14.47 6.21 -4.60
N ILE A 109 -13.80 7.37 -4.61
CA ILE A 109 -12.36 7.48 -4.42
C ILE A 109 -12.11 8.02 -3.01
N ILE A 110 -11.73 7.13 -2.11
CA ILE A 110 -11.53 7.46 -0.69
C ILE A 110 -10.06 7.72 -0.43
N LEU A 111 -9.76 8.91 0.11
CA LEU A 111 -8.40 9.29 0.49
C LEU A 111 -8.24 9.12 2.01
N ILE A 112 -7.31 8.28 2.40
CA ILE A 112 -6.83 8.17 3.78
C ILE A 112 -5.57 9.02 3.91
N ARG A 113 -5.45 9.77 5.00
CA ARG A 113 -4.29 10.60 5.32
C ARG A 113 -3.14 9.74 5.85
N GLY A 114 -1.96 9.87 5.25
CA GLY A 114 -0.68 9.45 5.84
C GLY A 114 0.09 10.60 6.50
N ASN A 115 1.23 10.31 7.12
CA ASN A 115 2.08 11.31 7.78
C ASN A 115 2.60 12.36 6.81
N HIS A 116 2.82 12.01 5.54
CA HIS A 116 3.28 12.95 4.52
C HIS A 116 2.16 13.84 3.97
N ASP A 117 0.89 13.50 4.24
CA ASP A 117 -0.27 14.17 3.65
C ASP A 117 -0.76 15.36 4.51
N THR A 118 0.08 16.39 4.63
CA THR A 118 -0.22 17.65 5.36
C THR A 118 -1.06 18.66 4.55
N PHE A 119 -1.46 18.31 3.34
CA PHE A 119 -2.18 19.18 2.41
C PHE A 119 -3.70 19.08 2.54
N THR A 120 -4.38 19.99 1.86
CA THR A 120 -5.82 19.93 1.61
C THR A 120 -6.09 19.88 0.11
N LEU A 121 -7.14 19.14 -0.27
CA LEU A 121 -7.70 19.18 -1.61
C LEU A 121 -9.11 19.74 -1.48
N SER A 122 -9.38 20.87 -2.13
CA SER A 122 -10.74 21.45 -2.20
C SER A 122 -11.79 20.43 -2.67
N ASP A 123 -11.37 19.54 -3.55
CA ASP A 123 -12.24 18.62 -4.26
C ASP A 123 -12.39 17.26 -3.56
N TYR A 124 -11.56 16.96 -2.56
CA TYR A 124 -11.46 15.65 -1.94
C TYR A 124 -11.29 15.75 -0.43
N LYS A 125 -12.07 14.97 0.32
CA LYS A 125 -11.92 14.84 1.76
C LYS A 125 -10.81 13.83 2.08
N LEU A 126 -9.81 14.27 2.83
CA LEU A 126 -8.84 13.38 3.48
C LEU A 126 -9.42 12.89 4.80
N ASN A 127 -9.48 11.58 4.98
CA ASN A 127 -10.01 10.93 6.17
C ASN A 127 -8.86 10.29 6.96
N ASP A 128 -8.95 10.24 8.28
CA ASP A 128 -7.94 9.55 9.09
C ASP A 128 -8.07 8.02 9.01
N PHE A 129 -9.31 7.56 8.82
CA PHE A 129 -9.65 6.17 8.54
C PHE A 129 -10.96 6.12 7.73
N TYR A 130 -11.26 4.94 7.17
CA TYR A 130 -12.52 4.64 6.51
C TYR A 130 -12.99 3.25 6.89
N ILE A 131 -14.29 3.10 7.18
CA ILE A 131 -14.89 1.81 7.52
C ILE A 131 -15.96 1.51 6.49
N GLU A 132 -15.87 0.31 5.90
CA GLU A 132 -16.91 -0.28 5.08
C GLU A 132 -17.33 -1.62 5.69
N GLU A 133 -18.53 -1.65 6.27
CA GLU A 133 -19.11 -2.82 6.94
C GLU A 133 -18.15 -3.41 8.00
N ASP A 134 -17.47 -4.52 7.67
CA ASP A 134 -16.55 -5.27 8.55
C ASP A 134 -15.06 -5.07 8.21
N ILE A 135 -14.74 -4.10 7.36
CA ILE A 135 -13.36 -3.76 6.97
C ILE A 135 -13.06 -2.31 7.32
N ALA A 136 -11.96 -2.09 8.05
CA ALA A 136 -11.42 -0.77 8.31
C ALA A 136 -10.14 -0.54 7.49
N PHE A 137 -9.96 0.70 7.04
CA PHE A 137 -8.83 1.15 6.23
C PHE A 137 -8.20 2.35 6.94
N THR A 138 -6.89 2.32 7.15
CA THR A 138 -6.14 3.42 7.74
C THR A 138 -4.70 3.39 7.22
N HIS A 139 -3.96 4.49 7.29
CA HIS A 139 -2.55 4.49 6.87
C HIS A 139 -1.71 3.58 7.78
N GLY A 140 -1.96 3.59 9.09
CA GLY A 140 -1.36 2.66 10.04
C GLY A 140 -0.38 3.29 11.05
N GLU A 141 -0.26 4.62 11.05
CA GLU A 141 0.60 5.35 12.00
C GLU A 141 -0.12 5.71 13.31
N LYS A 142 -1.42 6.03 13.24
CA LYS A 142 -2.27 6.45 14.37
C LYS A 142 -3.22 5.32 14.75
N ASP A 143 -3.45 5.16 16.05
CA ASP A 143 -4.43 4.22 16.60
C ASP A 143 -5.77 4.92 16.85
N PHE A 144 -6.86 4.34 16.32
CA PHE A 144 -8.22 4.83 16.50
C PHE A 144 -9.07 3.73 17.13
N LEU A 145 -9.90 4.08 18.11
CA LEU A 145 -10.70 3.10 18.86
C LEU A 145 -11.72 2.39 17.95
N GLU A 146 -12.24 3.12 16.97
CA GLU A 146 -13.21 2.69 15.97
C GLU A 146 -12.73 1.50 15.14
N LEU A 147 -11.42 1.37 14.92
CA LEU A 147 -10.83 0.25 14.17
C LEU A 147 -11.08 -1.09 14.88
N TYR A 148 -11.29 -1.09 16.19
CA TYR A 148 -11.46 -2.28 17.00
C TYR A 148 -12.91 -2.57 17.38
N ASP A 149 -13.86 -1.83 16.81
CA ASP A 149 -15.29 -2.13 17.00
C ASP A 149 -15.58 -3.61 16.71
N LYS A 150 -16.52 -4.20 17.44
CA LYS A 150 -16.85 -5.63 17.36
C LYS A 150 -17.20 -6.07 15.93
N GLN A 151 -17.83 -5.22 15.12
CA GLN A 151 -18.23 -5.53 13.75
C GLN A 151 -17.02 -5.66 12.81
N ILE A 152 -15.92 -4.95 13.09
CA ILE A 152 -14.73 -4.97 12.25
C ILE A 152 -14.03 -6.31 12.37
N LYS A 153 -13.76 -6.97 11.25
CA LYS A 153 -13.03 -8.25 11.21
C LYS A 153 -11.65 -8.08 10.61
N THR A 154 -11.52 -7.18 9.64
CA THR A 154 -10.28 -6.93 8.91
C THR A 154 -9.89 -5.47 8.99
N ILE A 155 -8.61 -5.19 9.26
CA ILE A 155 -8.01 -3.87 9.22
C ILE A 155 -6.93 -3.89 8.15
N VAL A 156 -7.00 -2.97 7.19
CA VAL A 156 -6.05 -2.81 6.09
C VAL A 156 -5.20 -1.58 6.36
N THR A 157 -3.88 -1.74 6.31
CA THR A 157 -2.92 -0.67 6.61
C THR A 157 -1.80 -0.59 5.57
N SER A 158 -1.07 0.52 5.57
CA SER A 158 0.13 0.75 4.75
C SER A 158 1.31 1.21 5.63
N HIS A 159 2.08 2.24 5.24
CA HIS A 159 3.10 2.94 6.04
C HIS A 159 4.42 2.17 6.27
N VAL A 160 4.33 0.90 6.64
CA VAL A 160 5.51 0.09 7.02
C VAL A 160 6.29 -0.40 5.78
N HIS A 161 5.77 -0.18 4.58
CA HIS A 161 6.37 -0.56 3.28
C HIS A 161 7.03 -1.95 3.30
N PRO A 162 6.29 -3.01 3.71
CA PRO A 162 6.86 -4.32 3.96
C PRO A 162 7.63 -4.89 2.77
N ALA A 163 8.88 -5.26 3.03
CA ALA A 163 9.76 -5.95 2.11
C ALA A 163 10.45 -7.14 2.77
N VAL A 164 10.84 -8.12 1.95
CA VAL A 164 11.69 -9.24 2.33
C VAL A 164 12.91 -9.33 1.44
N LEU A 165 14.05 -9.67 2.04
CA LEU A 165 15.26 -10.02 1.32
C LEU A 165 15.23 -11.51 1.00
N ILE A 166 15.32 -11.85 -0.28
CA ILE A 166 15.44 -13.23 -0.74
C ILE A 166 16.90 -13.45 -1.15
N CYS A 167 17.53 -14.42 -0.49
CA CYS A 167 18.90 -14.83 -0.77
C CYS A 167 18.91 -16.19 -1.49
N ASP A 168 19.86 -16.40 -2.39
CA ASP A 168 20.16 -17.74 -2.89
C ASP A 168 20.81 -18.61 -1.79
N LYS A 169 20.86 -19.93 -2.02
CA LYS A 169 21.35 -20.91 -1.02
C LYS A 169 22.80 -20.69 -0.60
N ILE A 170 23.59 -19.99 -1.41
CA ILE A 170 25.01 -19.73 -1.20
C ILE A 170 25.29 -18.27 -0.83
N ASN A 171 24.24 -17.46 -0.60
CA ASN A 171 24.27 -16.04 -0.21
C ASN A 171 25.02 -15.09 -1.16
N ILE A 172 25.16 -15.44 -2.44
CA ILE A 172 25.81 -14.60 -3.46
C ILE A 172 24.81 -13.59 -4.01
N LYS A 173 23.58 -14.04 -4.30
CA LYS A 173 22.53 -13.18 -4.84
C LYS A 173 21.54 -12.80 -3.74
N ARG A 174 21.32 -11.49 -3.58
CA ARG A 174 20.34 -10.92 -2.64
C ARG A 174 19.45 -9.96 -3.40
N GLU A 175 18.14 -10.20 -3.35
CA GLU A 175 17.15 -9.34 -3.99
C GLU A 175 16.03 -9.00 -3.01
N LYS A 176 15.66 -7.71 -2.94
CA LYS A 176 14.61 -7.22 -2.06
C LYS A 176 13.29 -7.20 -2.82
N TYR A 177 12.25 -7.76 -2.21
CA TYR A 177 10.92 -7.84 -2.81
C TYR A 177 9.88 -7.26 -1.86
N LYS A 178 8.97 -6.47 -2.44
CA LYS A 178 7.74 -6.02 -1.77
C LYS A 178 6.88 -7.20 -1.38
N CYS A 179 6.22 -7.12 -0.24
CA CYS A 179 5.31 -8.17 0.20
C CYS A 179 4.08 -7.63 0.91
N PHE A 180 3.00 -8.39 0.90
CA PHE A 180 1.91 -8.20 1.84
C PHE A 180 2.21 -8.97 3.12
N LEU A 181 1.76 -8.44 4.26
CA LEU A 181 1.74 -9.17 5.52
C LEU A 181 0.30 -9.39 5.97
N VAL A 182 -0.07 -10.64 6.24
CA VAL A 182 -1.40 -11.01 6.75
C VAL A 182 -1.26 -11.73 8.07
N GLY A 183 -1.93 -11.23 9.10
CA GLY A 183 -1.87 -11.85 10.42
C GLY A 183 -3.00 -11.44 11.33
N LYS A 184 -2.95 -11.93 12.58
CA LYS A 184 -3.93 -11.57 13.60
C LYS A 184 -3.27 -10.75 14.70
N TYR A 185 -3.89 -9.64 15.04
CA TYR A 185 -3.49 -8.80 16.18
C TYR A 185 -4.75 -8.25 16.85
N LYS A 186 -4.77 -8.18 18.19
CA LYS A 186 -5.96 -7.80 18.99
C LYS A 186 -7.28 -8.49 18.53
N LYS A 187 -7.21 -9.78 18.18
CA LYS A 187 -8.32 -10.61 17.64
C LYS A 187 -8.91 -10.17 16.29
N LYS A 188 -8.27 -9.23 15.59
CA LYS A 188 -8.64 -8.78 14.22
C LYS A 188 -7.64 -9.32 13.21
N GLN A 189 -8.08 -9.52 11.97
CA GLN A 189 -7.18 -9.77 10.85
C GLN A 189 -6.58 -8.43 10.41
N PHE A 190 -5.26 -8.39 10.25
CA PHE A 190 -4.54 -7.27 9.66
C PHE A 190 -3.98 -7.68 8.31
N ILE A 191 -4.13 -6.80 7.32
CA ILE A 191 -3.51 -6.92 6.00
C ILE A 191 -2.70 -5.64 5.77
N ILE A 192 -1.38 -5.76 5.75
CA ILE A 192 -0.47 -4.66 5.45
C ILE A 192 -0.16 -4.74 3.96
N VAL A 193 -0.52 -3.71 3.21
CA VAL A 193 -0.20 -3.62 1.78
C VAL A 193 1.23 -3.08 1.58
N PRO A 194 1.95 -3.54 0.54
CA PRO A 194 3.22 -2.94 0.18
C PRO A 194 2.99 -1.56 -0.44
N SER A 195 4.03 -0.73 -0.42
CA SER A 195 4.01 0.54 -1.13
C SER A 195 3.81 0.32 -2.63
N PHE A 196 2.95 1.12 -3.26
CA PHE A 196 2.78 1.11 -4.71
C PHE A 196 3.93 1.80 -5.45
N PHE A 197 4.67 2.68 -4.77
CA PHE A 197 5.76 3.46 -5.34
C PHE A 197 6.88 2.61 -5.96
N SER A 198 7.06 2.65 -7.29
CA SER A 198 7.91 1.67 -8.00
C SER A 198 9.42 1.82 -7.84
N ILE A 199 9.92 2.94 -7.31
CA ILE A 199 11.36 3.25 -7.31
C ILE A 199 12.09 2.62 -6.13
N THR A 200 11.42 2.49 -4.98
CA THR A 200 11.99 1.82 -3.81
C THR A 200 11.32 0.47 -3.63
N GLU A 201 12.10 -0.57 -3.30
CA GLU A 201 11.54 -1.89 -2.98
C GLU A 201 10.85 -1.94 -1.61
N GLY A 202 10.82 -0.81 -0.88
CA GLY A 202 10.33 -0.68 0.49
C GLY A 202 11.45 -0.71 1.52
N THR A 203 11.08 -0.61 2.80
CA THR A 203 12.02 -0.69 3.93
C THR A 203 11.97 -2.09 4.51
N GLU A 204 13.12 -2.67 4.82
CA GLU A 204 13.10 -3.94 5.55
C GLU A 204 12.68 -3.64 6.99
N ILE A 205 11.71 -4.38 7.56
CA ILE A 205 11.28 -4.10 8.94
C ILE A 205 12.45 -4.29 9.95
N SER A 206 13.50 -5.01 9.55
CA SER A 206 14.76 -5.16 10.28
C SER A 206 15.68 -3.93 10.21
N GLU A 207 15.58 -3.08 9.17
CA GLU A 207 16.43 -1.89 8.97
C GLU A 207 16.03 -0.70 9.86
N TYR A 208 14.87 -0.76 10.51
CA TYR A 208 14.40 0.32 11.37
C TYR A 208 15.24 0.45 12.64
N LYS A 209 16.02 1.53 12.74
CA LYS A 209 16.89 1.84 13.88
C LYS A 209 16.09 1.99 15.18
N LYS A 210 16.72 1.57 16.29
CA LYS A 210 16.22 1.81 17.66
C LYS A 210 16.21 3.33 17.90
N GLY A 211 15.03 3.93 18.10
CA GLY A 211 14.88 5.36 18.39
C GLY A 211 14.19 6.18 17.28
N GLU A 212 14.01 5.63 16.07
CA GLU A 212 13.12 6.24 15.09
C GLU A 212 11.67 5.92 15.48
N SER A 213 10.92 6.95 15.88
CA SER A 213 9.49 6.86 16.23
C SER A 213 8.64 6.67 14.97
N TYR A 214 8.81 5.56 14.27
CA TYR A 214 7.78 5.07 13.34
C TYR A 214 6.67 4.48 14.21
N GLN A 215 5.69 5.33 14.54
CA GLN A 215 4.46 4.86 15.17
C GLN A 215 3.79 3.93 14.16
N GLN A 216 3.62 2.68 14.55
CA GLN A 216 2.92 1.69 13.75
C GLN A 216 1.92 0.98 14.66
N LEU A 217 0.71 0.76 14.15
CA LEU A 217 -0.37 0.10 14.88
C LEU A 217 0.01 -1.25 15.48
N ILE A 218 0.90 -1.98 14.79
CA ILE A 218 1.30 -3.33 15.15
C ILE A 218 2.75 -3.32 15.60
N PRO A 219 3.07 -3.72 16.84
CA PRO A 219 4.45 -3.83 17.29
C PRO A 219 5.29 -4.77 16.41
N LYS A 220 6.55 -4.41 16.10
CA LYS A 220 7.44 -5.17 15.19
C LYS A 220 7.56 -6.65 15.55
N ASN A 221 7.65 -6.97 16.84
CA ASN A 221 7.74 -8.36 17.31
C ASN A 221 6.50 -9.18 16.97
N LYS A 222 5.33 -8.56 16.83
CA LYS A 222 4.08 -9.24 16.42
C LYS A 222 4.05 -9.51 14.91
N LEU A 223 4.65 -8.63 14.10
CA LEU A 223 4.74 -8.81 12.63
C LEU A 223 5.49 -10.08 12.24
N LYS A 224 6.46 -10.54 13.05
CA LYS A 224 7.17 -11.82 12.82
C LYS A 224 6.24 -13.04 12.67
N SER A 225 5.04 -12.98 13.24
CA SER A 225 4.04 -14.06 13.18
C SER A 225 3.10 -13.99 11.98
N PHE A 226 3.20 -12.95 11.15
CA PHE A 226 2.32 -12.73 10.00
C PHE A 226 2.79 -13.60 8.82
N GLU A 227 1.84 -14.04 8.00
CA GLU A 227 2.12 -14.67 6.72
C GLU A 227 2.57 -13.63 5.71
N THR A 228 3.61 -13.97 4.95
CA THR A 228 4.22 -13.11 3.94
C THR A 228 3.80 -13.55 2.55
N TYR A 229 3.36 -12.58 1.74
CA TYR A 229 3.00 -12.80 0.35
C TYR A 229 3.83 -11.87 -0.54
N VAL A 230 4.81 -12.42 -1.23
CA VAL A 230 5.79 -11.66 -2.03
C VAL A 230 5.22 -11.29 -3.38
N VAL A 231 5.35 -10.02 -3.77
CA VAL A 231 4.96 -9.51 -5.08
C VAL A 231 6.04 -9.89 -6.08
N GLY A 232 5.74 -10.83 -6.97
CA GLY A 232 6.58 -11.16 -8.11
C GLY A 232 6.13 -10.42 -9.38
N ARG A 233 6.82 -10.71 -10.49
CA ARG A 233 6.54 -10.09 -11.80
C ARG A 233 5.13 -10.38 -12.32
N ASP A 234 4.69 -11.64 -12.20
CA ASP A 234 3.43 -12.10 -12.80
C ASP A 234 2.32 -12.30 -11.76
N ASP A 235 2.71 -12.65 -10.53
CA ASP A 235 1.80 -13.08 -9.48
C ASP A 235 2.35 -12.81 -8.07
N VAL A 236 1.50 -13.03 -7.07
CA VAL A 236 1.82 -12.92 -5.65
C VAL A 236 1.97 -14.33 -5.05
N TYR A 237 3.05 -14.53 -4.30
CA TYR A 237 3.48 -15.85 -3.85
C TYR A 237 3.53 -15.94 -2.32
N HIS A 238 3.03 -17.02 -1.74
CA HIS A 238 3.11 -17.26 -0.30
C HIS A 238 4.49 -17.79 0.10
N PHE A 239 5.13 -17.12 1.08
CA PHE A 239 6.48 -17.42 1.58
C PHE A 239 6.50 -17.86 3.05
N GLY A 240 5.34 -18.03 3.67
CA GLY A 240 5.23 -18.40 5.08
C GLY A 240 5.47 -17.22 6.02
N LYS A 241 5.86 -17.52 7.27
CA LYS A 241 5.97 -16.52 8.34
C LYS A 241 7.08 -15.50 8.09
N TYR A 242 6.76 -14.22 8.26
CA TYR A 242 7.71 -13.10 8.12
C TYR A 242 8.97 -13.28 8.96
N GLY A 243 8.82 -13.69 10.22
CA GLY A 243 9.95 -13.92 11.14
C GLY A 243 10.91 -15.04 10.73
N LYS A 244 10.56 -15.87 9.74
CA LYS A 244 11.47 -16.88 9.16
C LYS A 244 12.26 -16.34 7.96
N LEU A 245 11.87 -15.17 7.44
CA LEU A 245 12.44 -14.53 6.26
C LEU A 245 13.37 -13.38 6.64
N ILE A 246 13.11 -12.73 7.78
CA ILE A 246 13.99 -11.73 8.38
C ILE A 246 14.89 -12.42 9.42
N GLY A 247 16.12 -12.70 9.02
CA GLY A 247 17.19 -13.25 9.87
C GLY A 247 17.82 -12.18 10.75
#